data_AF-A0A251X3H9-F1
#
_entry.id   AF-A0A251X3H9-F1
#
_cell.length_a   1.000
_cell.length_b   1.000
_cell.length_c   1.000
_cell.angle_alpha   90.00
_cell.angle_beta   90.00
_cell.angle_gamma   90.00
#
_symmetry.space_group_name_H-M   'P 1'
#
loop_
_entity.id
_entity.type
_entity.pdbx_description
1 polymer ?
#
loop_
_entity_poly.entity_id
_entity_poly.type
_entity_poly.pdbx_seq_one_letter_code
_entity_poly.pdbx_strand_id
1 'polypeptide(L)'
;MERIAELEAERLAELEAYLLATGLKDYTLTAEEQQALEDFENLKFEKFNVIDVFDVKNTRNILSKDIVENSGTTPYLCASAENNAVSSYISYDQKQLDKGNCVFIGGKTFVVTYQEKDFYSNDSHNLVLYLKDEKYKSKLNQLYLATCINKSLGHKYSWGDSISNRKIQTDKVSLPTQNAQPNYAIMETFISAIQKLVIKEVVLYADRKIAATKTIVKKA
;
A
#
# COMPACT_ATOMS: atom_id res chain seq x y z
N MET A 1 -33.27 21.13 -11.05
CA MET A 1 -32.18 21.00 -12.04
C MET A 1 -30.91 21.69 -11.58
N GLU A 2 -31.00 22.94 -11.11
CA GLU A 2 -29.86 23.74 -10.62
C GLU A 2 -29.06 23.06 -9.50
N ARG A 3 -29.73 22.55 -8.46
CA ARG A 3 -29.07 21.84 -7.34
C ARG A 3 -28.30 20.58 -7.75
N ILE A 4 -28.70 19.89 -8.83
CA ILE A 4 -27.97 18.71 -9.32
C ILE A 4 -26.70 19.16 -10.05
N ALA A 5 -26.80 20.18 -10.89
CA ALA A 5 -25.65 20.72 -11.61
C ALA A 5 -24.61 21.32 -10.66
N GLU A 6 -25.05 21.97 -9.58
CA GLU A 6 -24.17 22.53 -8.54
C GLU A 6 -23.40 21.42 -7.79
N LEU A 7 -24.08 20.35 -7.38
CA LEU A 7 -23.44 19.20 -6.73
C LEU A 7 -22.43 18.48 -7.63
N GLU A 8 -22.70 18.39 -8.93
CA GLU A 8 -21.76 17.81 -9.90
C GLU A 8 -20.50 18.66 -10.08
N ALA A 9 -20.67 19.98 -10.17
CA ALA A 9 -19.55 20.91 -10.25
C ALA A 9 -18.68 20.85 -9.00
N GLU A 10 -19.30 20.77 -7.81
CA GLU A 10 -18.60 20.62 -6.53
C GLU A 10 -17.78 19.32 -6.49
N ARG A 11 -18.36 18.18 -6.89
CA ARG A 11 -17.67 16.88 -6.87
C ARG A 11 -16.52 16.80 -7.87
N LEU A 12 -16.68 17.43 -9.04
CA LEU A 12 -15.59 17.50 -10.02
C LEU A 12 -14.45 18.37 -9.50
N ALA A 13 -14.76 19.53 -8.90
CA ALA A 13 -13.76 20.41 -8.30
C ALA A 13 -13.01 19.71 -7.16
N GLU A 14 -13.71 18.92 -6.34
CA GLU A 14 -13.11 18.12 -5.26
C GLU A 14 -12.15 17.06 -5.82
N LEU A 15 -12.57 16.32 -6.86
CA LEU A 15 -11.71 15.32 -7.51
C LEU A 15 -10.48 15.97 -8.16
N GLU A 16 -10.66 17.06 -8.90
CA GLU A 16 -9.55 17.79 -9.53
C GLU A 16 -8.57 18.35 -8.50
N ALA A 17 -9.08 18.95 -7.42
CA ALA A 17 -8.26 19.44 -6.33
C ALA A 17 -7.49 18.30 -5.65
N TYR A 18 -8.13 17.16 -5.45
CA TYR A 18 -7.48 15.97 -4.89
C TYR A 18 -6.37 15.45 -5.80
N LEU A 19 -6.63 15.27 -7.10
CA LEU A 19 -5.62 14.78 -8.06
C LEU A 19 -4.44 15.75 -8.17
N LEU A 20 -4.69 17.06 -8.12
CA LEU A 20 -3.63 18.06 -8.11
C LEU A 20 -2.81 18.00 -6.82
N ALA A 21 -3.47 17.97 -5.65
CA ALA A 21 -2.80 17.97 -4.35
C ALA A 21 -2.01 16.68 -4.09
N THR A 22 -2.44 15.56 -4.69
CA THR A 22 -1.74 14.26 -4.57
C THR A 22 -0.75 13.99 -5.70
N GLY A 23 -0.62 14.90 -6.68
CA GLY A 23 0.27 14.73 -7.84
C GLY A 23 -0.19 13.67 -8.83
N LEU A 24 -1.43 13.19 -8.74
CA LEU A 24 -2.02 12.14 -9.58
C LEU A 24 -2.68 12.68 -10.86
N LYS A 25 -2.60 14.00 -11.09
CA LYS A 25 -3.22 14.65 -12.26
C LYS A 25 -2.62 14.18 -13.59
N ASP A 26 -1.32 13.87 -13.62
CA ASP A 26 -0.71 13.29 -14.82
C ASP A 26 -0.77 11.76 -14.76
N TYR A 27 -1.78 11.23 -15.44
CA TYR A 27 -1.99 9.80 -15.64
C TYR A 27 -1.67 9.35 -17.08
N THR A 28 -0.84 10.11 -17.80
CA THR A 28 -0.31 9.69 -19.10
C THR A 28 0.90 8.79 -18.87
N LEU A 29 0.90 7.61 -19.51
CA LEU A 29 2.03 6.69 -19.42
C LEU A 29 3.23 7.25 -20.18
N THR A 30 4.42 7.15 -19.59
CA THR A 30 5.68 7.37 -20.31
C THR A 30 6.03 6.14 -21.16
N ALA A 31 7.02 6.27 -22.04
CA ALA A 31 7.51 5.15 -22.83
C ALA A 31 8.04 4.01 -21.94
N GLU A 32 8.74 4.35 -20.86
CA GLU A 32 9.27 3.39 -19.89
C GLU A 32 8.14 2.67 -19.13
N GLU A 33 7.09 3.39 -18.73
CA GLU A 33 5.92 2.81 -18.07
C GLU A 33 5.14 1.89 -18.99
N GLN A 34 4.95 2.28 -20.26
CA GLN A 34 4.32 1.42 -21.25
C GLN A 34 5.15 0.14 -21.47
N GLN A 35 6.47 0.28 -21.65
CA GLN A 35 7.36 -0.87 -21.82
C GLN A 35 7.34 -1.79 -20.60
N ALA A 36 7.31 -1.23 -19.38
CA ALA A 36 7.25 -2.03 -18.15
C ALA A 36 5.98 -2.88 -18.05
N LEU A 37 4.84 -2.40 -18.57
CA LEU A 37 3.59 -3.16 -18.64
C LEU A 37 3.69 -4.29 -19.66
N GLU A 38 4.24 -4.01 -20.84
CA GLU A 38 4.40 -4.99 -21.94
C GLU A 38 5.38 -6.11 -21.55
N ASP A 39 6.46 -5.76 -20.84
CA ASP A 39 7.51 -6.69 -20.44
C ASP A 39 7.13 -7.53 -19.20
N PHE A 40 6.07 -7.16 -18.47
CA PHE A 40 5.75 -7.75 -17.17
C PHE A 40 5.62 -9.28 -17.21
N GLU A 41 4.92 -9.80 -18.23
CA GLU A 41 4.72 -11.25 -18.43
C GLU A 41 6.03 -12.01 -18.70
N ASN A 42 7.06 -11.30 -19.17
CA ASN A 42 8.38 -11.87 -19.49
C ASN A 42 9.42 -11.61 -18.39
N LEU A 43 9.03 -10.93 -17.29
CA LEU A 43 9.95 -10.67 -16.19
C LEU A 43 10.43 -11.97 -15.55
N LYS A 44 11.75 -12.05 -15.36
CA LYS A 44 12.36 -13.14 -14.60
C LYS A 44 12.20 -12.86 -13.12
N PHE A 45 11.71 -13.86 -12.39
CA PHE A 45 11.61 -13.82 -10.93
C PHE A 45 12.56 -14.84 -10.32
N GLU A 46 13.19 -14.44 -9.22
CA GLU A 46 14.05 -15.31 -8.41
C GLU A 46 13.63 -15.25 -6.94
N LYS A 47 14.00 -16.29 -6.19
CA LYS A 47 13.70 -16.40 -4.75
C LYS A 47 14.88 -15.87 -3.94
N PHE A 48 14.64 -14.81 -3.17
CA PHE A 48 15.60 -14.22 -2.25
C PHE A 48 15.21 -14.57 -0.82
N ASN A 49 16.17 -14.79 0.10
CA ASN A 49 15.80 -14.91 1.51
C ASN A 49 15.23 -13.57 1.98
N VAL A 50 14.14 -13.59 2.73
CA VAL A 50 13.50 -12.35 3.23
C VAL A 50 14.52 -11.51 4.01
N ILE A 51 15.37 -12.16 4.80
CA ILE A 51 16.39 -11.49 5.62
C ILE A 51 17.55 -10.91 4.81
N ASP A 52 17.74 -11.30 3.55
CA ASP A 52 18.75 -10.68 2.69
C ASP A 52 18.24 -9.34 2.14
N VAL A 53 16.92 -9.22 1.98
CA VAL A 53 16.24 -8.02 1.44
C VAL A 53 15.81 -7.06 2.55
N PHE A 54 15.38 -7.59 3.70
CA PHE A 54 14.76 -6.82 4.77
C PHE A 54 15.43 -7.01 6.13
N ASP A 55 15.42 -5.94 6.93
CA ASP A 55 15.55 -6.03 8.38
C ASP A 55 14.18 -6.34 8.98
N VAL A 56 14.05 -7.55 9.55
CA VAL A 56 12.81 -8.04 10.16
C VAL A 56 12.79 -7.74 11.65
N LYS A 57 11.74 -7.10 12.14
CA LYS A 57 11.53 -6.86 13.58
C LYS A 57 10.11 -7.19 13.99
N ASN A 58 9.94 -7.50 15.27
CA ASN A 58 8.63 -7.45 15.91
C ASN A 58 8.25 -5.99 16.16
N THR A 59 6.96 -5.68 16.08
CA THR A 59 6.45 -4.36 16.48
C THR A 59 6.46 -4.21 18.01
N ARG A 60 6.24 -2.98 18.45
CA ARG A 60 5.82 -2.69 19.82
C ARG A 60 4.38 -3.21 20.07
N ASN A 61 3.90 -3.03 21.29
CA ASN A 61 2.59 -3.51 21.71
C ASN A 61 1.93 -2.52 22.66
N ILE A 62 0.77 -1.99 22.25
CA ILE A 62 -0.13 -1.22 23.08
C ILE A 62 -1.50 -1.89 23.03
N LEU A 63 -2.00 -2.37 24.17
CA LEU A 63 -3.29 -3.06 24.21
C LEU A 63 -4.42 -2.07 23.90
N SER A 64 -5.45 -2.52 23.19
CA SER A 64 -6.53 -1.62 22.75
C SER A 64 -7.32 -1.01 23.92
N LYS A 65 -7.32 -1.66 25.09
CA LYS A 65 -7.93 -1.13 26.33
C LYS A 65 -7.15 0.04 26.94
N ASP A 66 -5.87 0.20 26.57
CA ASP A 66 -4.96 1.19 27.11
C ASP A 66 -4.88 2.45 26.22
N ILE A 67 -5.62 2.47 25.10
CA ILE A 67 -5.67 3.62 24.20
C ILE A 67 -6.97 4.42 24.35
N VAL A 68 -6.93 5.67 23.93
CA VAL A 68 -8.11 6.49 23.67
C VAL A 68 -8.22 6.67 22.16
N GLU A 69 -9.27 6.11 21.57
CA GLU A 69 -9.50 6.23 20.12
C GLU A 69 -9.63 7.70 19.69
N ASN A 70 -9.09 8.03 18.52
CA ASN A 70 -9.10 9.38 17.93
C ASN A 70 -8.47 10.47 18.82
N SER A 71 -7.59 10.08 19.75
CA SER A 71 -6.88 11.02 20.64
C SER A 71 -5.71 11.76 19.96
N GLY A 72 -5.38 11.40 18.73
CA GLY A 72 -4.26 12.00 17.99
C GLY A 72 -4.31 11.69 16.51
N THR A 73 -3.17 11.85 15.85
CA THR A 73 -3.04 11.72 14.38
C THR A 73 -2.16 10.57 13.94
N THR A 74 -1.57 9.81 14.88
CA THR A 74 -0.68 8.68 14.56
C THR A 74 -1.51 7.40 14.41
N PRO A 75 -1.36 6.65 13.31
CA PRO A 75 -2.10 5.41 13.11
C PRO A 75 -1.86 4.40 14.23
N TYR A 76 -2.93 3.75 14.68
CA TYR A 76 -2.90 2.57 15.54
C TYR A 76 -3.41 1.36 14.75
N LEU A 77 -2.59 0.32 14.64
CA LEU A 77 -2.82 -0.81 13.74
C LEU A 77 -3.30 -2.05 14.49
N CYS A 78 -4.31 -2.71 13.93
CA CYS A 78 -4.93 -3.92 14.48
C CYS A 78 -5.00 -5.10 13.50
N ALA A 79 -3.91 -5.38 12.76
CA ALA A 79 -3.77 -6.58 11.91
C ALA A 79 -4.98 -6.93 11.00
N SER A 80 -5.81 -5.94 10.66
CA SER A 80 -7.01 -6.07 9.84
C SER A 80 -6.68 -5.87 8.37
N ALA A 81 -7.30 -6.64 7.48
CA ALA A 81 -7.15 -6.46 6.03
C ALA A 81 -7.75 -5.13 5.54
N GLU A 82 -8.65 -4.55 6.33
CA GLU A 82 -9.31 -3.29 6.03
C GLU A 82 -8.45 -2.08 6.39
N ASN A 83 -8.67 -0.97 5.69
CA ASN A 83 -8.12 0.35 5.99
C ASN A 83 -6.59 0.35 6.27
N ASN A 84 -5.84 -0.45 5.51
CA ASN A 84 -4.39 -0.58 5.67
C ASN A 84 -3.97 -0.95 7.11
N ALA A 85 -4.77 -1.80 7.76
CA ALA A 85 -4.68 -2.23 9.15
C ALA A 85 -4.94 -1.15 10.22
N VAL A 86 -5.26 0.09 9.84
CA VAL A 86 -5.51 1.19 10.78
C VAL A 86 -6.90 1.07 11.40
N SER A 87 -6.96 0.93 12.72
CA SER A 87 -8.21 0.88 13.49
C SER A 87 -8.59 2.21 14.12
N SER A 88 -7.60 3.03 14.49
CA SER A 88 -7.82 4.37 15.05
C SER A 88 -6.59 5.25 14.84
N TYR A 89 -6.70 6.52 15.19
CA TYR A 89 -5.57 7.44 15.29
C TYR A 89 -5.42 7.90 16.75
N ILE A 90 -4.21 7.78 17.30
CA ILE A 90 -3.98 8.01 18.72
C ILE A 90 -2.76 8.91 18.95
N SER A 91 -2.69 9.46 20.16
CA SER A 91 -1.47 10.02 20.72
C SER A 91 -1.02 9.14 21.88
N TYR A 92 0.21 8.65 21.86
CA TYR A 92 0.78 7.78 22.90
C TYR A 92 2.26 8.08 23.14
N ASP A 93 2.90 7.37 24.07
CA ASP A 93 4.35 7.47 24.29
C ASP A 93 5.13 7.19 22.99
N GLN A 94 5.94 8.16 22.56
CA GLN A 94 6.78 8.05 21.36
C GLN A 94 7.78 6.89 21.42
N LYS A 95 8.14 6.39 22.61
CA LYS A 95 9.01 5.21 22.75
C LYS A 95 8.36 3.91 22.25
N GLN A 96 7.03 3.90 22.12
CA GLN A 96 6.27 2.78 21.58
C GLN A 96 6.04 2.89 20.06
N LEU A 97 6.59 3.92 19.43
CA LEU A 97 6.40 4.16 18.01
C LEU A 97 7.25 3.21 17.18
N ASP A 98 6.62 2.54 16.22
CA ASP A 98 7.29 1.82 15.15
C ASP A 98 7.47 2.76 13.95
N LYS A 99 8.64 2.68 13.29
CA LYS A 99 8.97 3.55 12.16
C LYS A 99 8.17 3.11 10.92
N GLY A 100 7.68 4.07 10.16
CA GLY A 100 7.01 3.86 8.89
C GLY A 100 7.99 3.56 7.76
N ASN A 101 7.49 3.73 6.54
CA ASN A 101 8.09 3.31 5.29
C ASN A 101 8.56 1.84 5.31
N CYS A 102 7.65 0.95 5.71
CA CYS A 102 7.91 -0.48 5.86
C CYS A 102 6.71 -1.34 5.44
N VAL A 103 6.97 -2.64 5.22
CA VAL A 103 5.90 -3.64 5.09
C VAL A 103 5.53 -4.15 6.48
N PHE A 104 4.26 -4.03 6.85
CA PHE A 104 3.69 -4.56 8.09
C PHE A 104 3.03 -5.92 7.82
N ILE A 105 3.21 -6.87 8.74
CA ILE A 105 2.56 -8.18 8.71
C ILE A 105 1.84 -8.43 10.04
N GLY A 106 0.52 -8.61 9.98
CA GLY A 106 -0.29 -9.06 11.11
C GLY A 106 0.10 -10.48 11.50
N GLY A 107 0.58 -10.69 12.73
CA GLY A 107 1.18 -11.97 13.15
C GLY A 107 0.22 -13.14 13.07
N LYS A 108 -1.03 -12.95 13.53
CA LYS A 108 -2.07 -14.00 13.52
C LYS A 108 -2.85 -14.09 12.22
N THR A 109 -3.16 -12.94 11.62
CA THR A 109 -4.04 -12.85 10.43
C THR A 109 -3.29 -12.97 9.12
N PHE A 110 -1.96 -12.86 9.15
CA PHE A 110 -1.09 -12.74 7.97
C PHE A 110 -1.53 -11.60 7.03
N VAL A 111 -2.10 -10.52 7.57
CA VAL A 111 -2.42 -9.34 6.77
C VAL A 111 -1.13 -8.59 6.44
N VAL A 112 -0.85 -8.39 5.15
CA VAL A 112 0.32 -7.67 4.66
C VAL A 112 -0.09 -6.30 4.14
N THR A 113 0.49 -5.24 4.68
CA THR A 113 0.19 -3.84 4.31
C THR A 113 1.47 -3.01 4.21
N TYR A 114 1.42 -1.89 3.48
CA TYR A 114 2.50 -0.92 3.47
C TYR A 114 2.16 0.24 4.41
N GLN A 115 3.07 0.57 5.32
CA GLN A 115 2.89 1.69 6.25
C GLN A 115 3.80 2.84 5.84
N GLU A 116 3.22 3.90 5.29
CA GLU A 116 3.96 5.10 4.87
C GLU A 116 4.44 5.92 6.06
N LYS A 117 3.61 6.04 7.10
CA LYS A 117 3.86 6.84 8.29
C LYS A 117 4.24 5.96 9.47
N ASP A 118 4.95 6.55 10.42
CA ASP A 118 5.18 5.95 11.74
C ASP A 118 3.85 5.63 12.42
N PHE A 119 3.82 4.56 13.22
CA PHE A 119 2.59 4.01 13.75
C PHE A 119 2.76 3.31 15.09
N TYR A 120 1.64 3.01 15.74
CA TYR A 120 1.57 2.17 16.92
C TYR A 120 0.93 0.82 16.59
N SER A 121 1.42 -0.27 17.17
CA SER A 121 0.90 -1.63 16.95
C SER A 121 0.22 -2.18 18.19
N ASN A 122 -0.82 -2.98 17.97
CA ASN A 122 -1.63 -3.59 19.03
C ASN A 122 -1.11 -4.94 19.55
N ASP A 123 -0.11 -5.54 18.91
CA ASP A 123 0.37 -6.88 19.22
C ASP A 123 1.86 -7.01 18.88
N SER A 124 2.68 -7.47 19.84
CA SER A 124 4.11 -7.69 19.66
C SER A 124 4.44 -8.84 18.70
N HIS A 125 3.48 -9.69 18.34
CA HIS A 125 3.68 -10.75 17.35
C HIS A 125 3.56 -10.24 15.91
N ASN A 126 3.07 -9.02 15.70
CA ASN A 126 3.12 -8.39 14.39
C ASN A 126 4.59 -8.12 14.00
N LEU A 127 4.84 -8.08 12.70
CA LEU A 127 6.17 -7.89 12.14
C LEU A 127 6.22 -6.65 11.27
N VAL A 128 7.41 -6.06 11.21
CA VAL A 128 7.79 -5.03 10.26
C VAL A 128 9.02 -5.48 9.48
N LEU A 129 8.97 -5.27 8.17
CA LEU A 129 10.05 -5.55 7.24
C LEU A 129 10.52 -4.21 6.68
N TYR A 130 11.70 -3.77 7.11
CA TYR A 130 12.34 -2.58 6.59
C TYR A 130 13.29 -2.98 5.46
N LEU A 131 13.09 -2.43 4.25
CA LEU A 131 14.01 -2.67 3.15
C LEU A 131 15.44 -2.28 3.57
N LYS A 132 16.45 -3.09 3.27
CA LYS A 132 17.83 -2.78 3.64
C LYS A 132 18.47 -1.72 2.75
N ASP A 133 18.18 -1.77 1.45
CA ASP A 133 18.73 -0.82 0.50
C ASP A 133 17.96 0.51 0.54
N GLU A 134 18.50 1.48 1.28
CA GLU A 134 17.93 2.82 1.45
C GLU A 134 17.68 3.54 0.12
N LYS A 135 18.48 3.26 -0.93
CA LYS A 135 18.34 3.90 -2.24
C LYS A 135 16.99 3.61 -2.88
N TYR A 136 16.40 2.45 -2.59
CA TYR A 136 15.19 1.97 -3.26
C TYR A 136 13.94 2.03 -2.38
N LYS A 137 13.96 2.75 -1.26
CA LYS A 137 12.84 2.89 -0.31
C LYS A 137 11.70 3.81 -0.75
N SER A 138 11.42 3.89 -2.05
CA SER A 138 10.27 4.65 -2.53
C SER A 138 8.97 3.96 -2.15
N LYS A 139 7.90 4.75 -2.01
CA LYS A 139 6.54 4.24 -1.76
C LYS A 139 6.12 3.19 -2.79
N LEU A 140 6.48 3.40 -4.06
CA LEU A 140 6.13 2.51 -5.16
C LEU A 140 6.81 1.14 -5.02
N ASN A 141 8.10 1.13 -4.69
CA ASN A 141 8.81 -0.12 -4.39
C ASN A 141 8.20 -0.83 -3.19
N GLN A 142 7.87 -0.12 -2.12
CA GLN A 142 7.29 -0.73 -0.92
C GLN A 142 5.92 -1.36 -1.18
N LEU A 143 5.09 -0.75 -2.02
CA LEU A 143 3.81 -1.33 -2.46
C LEU A 143 4.01 -2.62 -3.27
N TYR A 144 4.99 -2.64 -4.17
CA TYR A 144 5.35 -3.84 -4.93
C TYR A 144 5.86 -4.95 -3.99
N LEU A 145 6.76 -4.60 -3.07
CA LEU A 145 7.35 -5.52 -2.10
C LEU A 145 6.29 -6.12 -1.16
N ALA A 146 5.35 -5.31 -0.66
CA ALA A 146 4.22 -5.81 0.12
C ALA A 146 3.40 -6.85 -0.67
N THR A 147 3.17 -6.59 -1.96
CA THR A 147 2.48 -7.53 -2.85
C THR A 147 3.26 -8.83 -3.02
N CYS A 148 4.58 -8.74 -3.24
CA CYS A 148 5.46 -9.91 -3.35
C CYS A 148 5.51 -10.74 -2.07
N ILE A 149 5.59 -10.10 -0.90
CA ILE A 149 5.56 -10.78 0.40
C ILE A 149 4.23 -11.52 0.58
N ASN A 150 3.11 -10.84 0.31
CA ASN A 150 1.78 -11.45 0.42
C ASN A 150 1.64 -12.66 -0.52
N LYS A 151 2.04 -12.52 -1.79
CA LYS A 151 1.98 -13.61 -2.78
C LYS A 151 2.91 -14.78 -2.43
N SER A 152 4.11 -14.48 -1.93
CA SER A 152 5.12 -15.51 -1.64
C SER A 152 4.81 -16.31 -0.39
N LEU A 153 4.18 -15.70 0.62
CA LEU A 153 4.04 -16.29 1.96
C LEU A 153 2.58 -16.52 2.38
N GLY A 154 1.59 -15.93 1.70
CA GLY A 154 0.18 -16.01 2.09
C GLY A 154 -0.42 -17.41 2.08
N HIS A 155 0.17 -18.34 1.32
CA HIS A 155 -0.23 -19.74 1.34
C HIS A 155 0.43 -20.56 2.47
N LYS A 156 1.49 -20.02 3.09
CA LYS A 156 2.29 -20.70 4.10
C LYS A 156 1.70 -20.55 5.51
N TYR A 157 1.06 -19.41 5.78
CA TYR A 157 0.59 -19.05 7.11
C TYR A 157 -0.92 -19.01 7.18
N SER A 158 -1.44 -19.37 8.35
CA SER A 158 -2.87 -19.33 8.67
C SER A 158 -3.05 -18.94 10.13
N TRP A 159 -4.29 -18.76 10.57
CA TRP A 159 -4.56 -18.51 11.99
C TRP A 159 -3.94 -19.62 12.87
N GLY A 160 -4.16 -20.89 12.52
CA GLY A 160 -3.63 -22.03 13.28
C GLY A 160 -2.12 -22.21 13.18
N ASP A 161 -1.49 -21.68 12.13
CA ASP A 161 -0.04 -21.67 11.94
C ASP A 161 0.46 -20.25 11.63
N SER A 162 0.47 -19.41 12.67
CA SER A 162 0.81 -17.99 12.54
C SER A 162 2.27 -17.78 12.15
N ILE A 163 2.53 -16.69 11.42
CA ILE A 163 3.89 -16.23 11.16
C ILE A 163 4.54 -15.76 12.47
N SER A 164 5.87 -15.85 12.55
CA SER A 164 6.64 -15.27 13.63
C SER A 164 8.00 -14.83 13.14
N ASN A 165 8.67 -13.97 13.92
CA ASN A 165 10.02 -13.51 13.62
C ASN A 165 10.97 -14.70 13.38
N ARG A 166 10.87 -15.76 14.20
CA ARG A 166 11.67 -16.98 14.03
C ARG A 166 11.41 -17.69 12.70
N LYS A 167 10.14 -17.81 12.29
CA LYS A 167 9.78 -18.56 11.07
C LYS A 167 10.19 -17.82 9.79
N ILE A 168 10.00 -16.49 9.77
CA ILE A 168 10.30 -15.69 8.58
C ILE A 168 11.80 -15.56 8.30
N GLN A 169 12.68 -15.87 9.27
CA GLN A 169 14.13 -15.86 9.05
C GLN A 169 14.58 -16.82 7.93
N THR A 170 13.83 -17.89 7.67
CA THR A 170 14.15 -18.87 6.62
C THR A 170 13.23 -18.79 5.41
N ASP A 171 12.32 -17.80 5.40
CA ASP A 171 11.42 -17.58 4.29
C ASP A 171 12.11 -16.97 3.09
N LYS A 172 11.54 -17.26 1.92
CA LYS A 172 11.96 -16.67 0.66
C LYS A 172 10.83 -15.89 0.02
N VAL A 173 11.17 -14.75 -0.56
CA VAL A 173 10.28 -13.90 -1.34
C VAL A 173 10.66 -13.98 -2.83
N SER A 174 9.66 -14.10 -3.69
CA SER A 174 9.84 -14.06 -5.14
C SER A 174 9.82 -12.62 -5.62
N LEU A 175 10.93 -12.13 -6.20
CA LEU A 175 11.07 -10.76 -6.70
C LEU A 175 11.54 -10.76 -8.15
N PRO A 176 11.17 -9.75 -8.97
CA PRO A 176 11.79 -9.54 -10.27
C PRO A 176 13.30 -9.34 -10.09
N THR A 177 14.10 -9.96 -10.96
CA THR A 177 15.56 -9.98 -10.86
C THR A 177 16.23 -9.35 -12.08
N GLN A 178 17.35 -8.67 -11.86
CA GLN A 178 18.27 -8.25 -12.90
C GLN A 178 19.69 -8.46 -12.36
N ASN A 179 20.53 -9.18 -13.10
CA ASN A 179 21.89 -9.52 -12.69
C ASN A 179 21.97 -10.19 -11.29
N ALA A 180 21.04 -11.12 -11.02
CA ALA A 180 20.91 -11.85 -9.74
C ALA A 180 20.65 -10.95 -8.51
N GLN A 181 20.15 -9.73 -8.73
CA GLN A 181 19.74 -8.79 -7.68
C GLN A 181 18.29 -8.38 -7.90
N PRO A 182 17.54 -8.01 -6.84
CA PRO A 182 16.19 -7.48 -7.00
C PRO A 182 16.18 -6.25 -7.91
N ASN A 183 15.35 -6.29 -8.95
CA ASN A 183 15.21 -5.18 -9.89
C ASN A 183 14.21 -4.16 -9.34
N TYR A 184 14.65 -3.28 -8.43
CA TYR A 184 13.77 -2.27 -7.86
C TYR A 184 13.29 -1.23 -8.88
N ALA A 185 14.10 -0.92 -9.90
CA ALA A 185 13.72 0.06 -10.91
C ALA A 185 12.46 -0.36 -11.69
N ILE A 186 12.36 -1.65 -12.06
CA ILE A 186 11.15 -2.15 -12.73
C ILE A 186 9.95 -2.21 -11.78
N MET A 187 10.16 -2.55 -10.49
CA MET A 187 9.08 -2.55 -9.50
C MET A 187 8.44 -1.16 -9.39
N GLU A 188 9.27 -0.13 -9.24
CA GLU A 188 8.83 1.27 -9.14
C GLU A 188 8.10 1.74 -10.39
N THR A 189 8.70 1.52 -11.56
CA THR A 189 8.12 1.91 -12.86
C THR A 189 6.78 1.21 -13.10
N PHE A 190 6.69 -0.08 -12.80
CA PHE A 190 5.48 -0.86 -12.97
C PHE A 190 4.35 -0.37 -12.05
N ILE A 191 4.61 -0.12 -10.76
CA ILE A 191 3.57 0.43 -9.87
C ILE A 191 3.14 1.83 -10.30
N SER A 192 4.07 2.68 -10.77
CA SER A 192 3.72 3.99 -11.34
C SER A 192 2.73 3.84 -12.51
N ALA A 193 3.03 2.94 -13.45
CA ALA A 193 2.18 2.66 -14.61
C ALA A 193 0.77 2.18 -14.18
N ILE A 194 0.70 1.23 -13.24
CA ILE A 194 -0.57 0.72 -12.71
C ILE A 194 -1.38 1.82 -12.02
N GLN A 195 -0.73 2.68 -11.21
CA GLN A 195 -1.41 3.80 -10.57
C GLN A 195 -2.02 4.76 -11.61
N LYS A 196 -1.26 5.12 -12.64
CA LYS A 196 -1.77 5.98 -13.72
C LYS A 196 -2.95 5.35 -14.46
N LEU A 197 -2.89 4.06 -14.79
CA LEU A 197 -4.00 3.35 -15.43
C LEU A 197 -5.27 3.38 -14.56
N VAL A 198 -5.14 3.11 -13.26
CA VAL A 198 -6.28 3.13 -12.33
C VAL A 198 -6.86 4.53 -12.21
N ILE A 199 -6.03 5.56 -12.05
CA ILE A 199 -6.49 6.96 -11.95
C ILE A 199 -7.20 7.40 -13.22
N LYS A 200 -6.68 7.05 -14.39
CA LYS A 200 -7.32 7.32 -15.68
C LYS A 200 -8.73 6.71 -15.74
N GLU A 201 -8.90 5.45 -15.35
CA GLU A 201 -10.21 4.79 -15.36
C GLU A 201 -11.19 5.44 -14.35
N VAL A 202 -10.71 5.88 -13.19
CA VAL A 202 -11.53 6.61 -12.20
C VAL A 202 -12.03 7.94 -12.77
N VAL A 203 -11.15 8.71 -13.41
CA VAL A 203 -11.52 9.99 -14.05
C VAL A 203 -12.55 9.74 -15.16
N LEU A 204 -12.30 8.79 -16.06
CA LEU A 204 -13.23 8.46 -17.14
C LEU A 204 -14.59 7.95 -16.62
N TYR A 205 -14.60 7.21 -15.51
CA TYR A 205 -15.84 6.81 -14.86
C TYR A 205 -16.62 8.01 -14.30
N ALA A 206 -15.95 8.93 -13.62
CA ALA A 206 -16.55 10.15 -13.11
C ALA A 206 -17.16 10.99 -14.25
N ASP A 207 -16.43 11.17 -15.35
CA ASP A 207 -16.89 11.89 -16.54
C ASP A 207 -18.13 11.25 -17.16
N ARG A 208 -18.14 9.92 -17.33
CA ARG A 208 -19.28 9.17 -17.85
C ARG A 208 -20.52 9.34 -16.97
N LYS A 209 -20.35 9.29 -15.64
CA LYS A 209 -21.45 9.46 -14.69
C LYS A 209 -22.06 10.86 -14.80
N ILE A 210 -21.22 11.90 -14.91
CA ILE A 210 -21.67 13.29 -15.10
C ILE A 210 -22.41 13.45 -16.44
N ALA A 211 -21.87 12.91 -17.53
CA ALA A 211 -22.49 13.00 -18.86
C ALA A 211 -23.87 12.30 -18.90
N ALA A 212 -24.00 11.15 -18.25
CA ALA A 212 -25.28 10.43 -18.15
C ALA A 212 -26.33 11.24 -17.38
N THR A 213 -25.98 11.81 -16.22
CA THR A 213 -26.91 12.65 -15.44
C THR A 213 -27.34 13.88 -16.22
N LYS A 214 -26.42 14.58 -16.89
CA LYS A 214 -26.73 15.74 -17.75
C LYS A 214 -27.74 15.39 -18.85
N THR A 215 -27.67 14.19 -19.41
CA THR A 215 -28.59 13.73 -20.46
C THR A 215 -30.00 13.51 -19.92
N ILE A 216 -30.13 12.93 -18.72
CA ILE A 216 -31.43 12.71 -18.06
C ILE A 216 -32.07 14.04 -17.68
N VAL A 217 -31.28 14.95 -17.09
CA VAL A 217 -31.74 16.29 -16.69
C VAL A 217 -32.21 17.11 -17.89
N LYS A 218 -31.57 16.99 -19.06
CA LYS A 218 -32.02 17.66 -20.30
C LYS A 218 -33.32 17.08 -20.90
N LYS A 219 -33.70 15.86 -20.53
CA LYS A 219 -34.91 15.17 -21.01
C LYS A 219 -36.12 15.35 -20.07
N ALA A 220 -35.88 15.84 -18.86
CA ALA A 220 -36.89 16.13 -17.83
C ALA A 220 -37.28 17.61 -17.85
#